data_AF-X0STP7-F1
#
_entry.id   AF-X0STP7-F1
#
_cell.length_a   1.000
_cell.length_b   1.000
_cell.length_c   1.000
_cell.angle_alpha   90.00
_cell.angle_beta   90.00
_cell.angle_gamma   90.00
#
_symmetry.space_group_name_H-M   'P 1'
#
loop_
_entity.id
_entity.type
_entity.pdbx_description
1 polymer ?
#
loop_
_entity_poly.entity_id
_entity_poly.type
_entity_poly.pdbx_seq_one_letter_code
_entity_poly.pdbx_strand_id
1 'polypeptide(L)'
;MIMWYTVVMHVEAVPNRGSHPTILLRQSYREGKRVRKRTLANLTSLPPEAIEAIKRTLRGEKLVSCDQAFAIERSIPHGHVKAVLGTIRKIGLDTIIASRRSRQRDLVVAMIAERLLHGCSKLASTRLWHSTTLAEELSVQDAD
;
A
#
# COMPACT_ATOMS: atom_id res chain seq x y z
N MET A 1 24.89 -44.98 -2.75
CA MET A 1 24.61 -44.14 -3.95
C MET A 1 23.36 -43.32 -3.66
N ILE A 2 23.53 -42.08 -3.23
CA ILE A 2 22.44 -41.21 -2.77
C ILE A 2 21.75 -40.63 -4.00
N MET A 3 20.59 -41.19 -4.36
CA MET A 3 19.78 -40.74 -5.47
C MET A 3 19.00 -39.50 -5.00
N TRP A 4 19.25 -38.36 -5.63
CA TRP A 4 18.67 -37.07 -5.27
C TRP A 4 17.16 -37.08 -5.57
N TYR A 5 16.33 -37.19 -4.52
CA TYR A 5 14.88 -37.08 -4.65
C TYR A 5 14.50 -35.60 -4.68
N THR A 6 14.25 -35.03 -5.86
CA THR A 6 13.59 -33.72 -5.95
C THR A 6 12.19 -33.87 -5.38
N VAL A 7 11.99 -33.36 -4.18
CA VAL A 7 10.74 -33.37 -3.45
C VAL A 7 10.13 -31.98 -3.54
N VAL A 8 8.98 -31.85 -4.20
CA VAL A 8 8.29 -30.56 -4.36
C VAL A 8 6.92 -30.63 -3.69
N MET A 9 6.71 -29.78 -2.70
CA MET A 9 5.38 -29.60 -2.11
C MET A 9 4.59 -28.55 -2.90
N HIS A 10 3.30 -28.78 -3.08
CA HIS A 10 2.39 -27.87 -3.77
C HIS A 10 0.97 -27.98 -3.21
N VAL A 11 0.18 -26.92 -3.36
CA VAL A 11 -1.25 -26.94 -3.06
C VAL A 11 -2.02 -27.18 -4.35
N GLU A 12 -2.93 -28.14 -4.34
CA GLU A 12 -3.77 -28.51 -5.49
C GLU A 12 -5.25 -28.40 -5.11
N ALA A 13 -6.05 -27.76 -5.97
CA ALA A 13 -7.51 -27.71 -5.82
C ALA A 13 -8.12 -28.84 -6.64
N VAL A 14 -8.77 -29.79 -5.97
CA VAL A 14 -9.41 -30.95 -6.59
C VAL A 14 -10.91 -30.67 -6.72
N PRO A 15 -11.48 -30.66 -7.94
CA PRO A 15 -12.91 -30.47 -8.14
C PRO A 15 -13.75 -31.49 -7.37
N ASN A 16 -14.84 -31.03 -6.74
CA ASN A 16 -15.81 -31.88 -6.07
C ASN A 16 -17.18 -31.73 -6.75
N ARG A 17 -17.87 -32.84 -7.04
CA ARG A 17 -19.14 -32.79 -7.79
C ARG A 17 -20.23 -32.18 -6.92
N GLY A 18 -20.64 -30.95 -7.26
CA GLY A 18 -21.73 -30.25 -6.56
C GLY A 18 -21.33 -29.57 -5.25
N SER A 19 -20.03 -29.40 -4.98
CA SER A 19 -19.53 -28.74 -3.77
C SER A 19 -18.25 -27.95 -4.06
N HIS A 20 -17.85 -27.10 -3.12
CA HIS A 20 -16.58 -26.37 -3.23
C HIS A 20 -15.38 -27.32 -3.39
N PRO A 21 -14.36 -26.94 -4.17
CA PRO A 21 -13.21 -27.80 -4.43
C PRO A 21 -12.43 -28.10 -3.15
N THR A 22 -11.92 -29.33 -3.05
CA THR A 22 -11.08 -29.76 -1.94
C THR A 22 -9.66 -29.25 -2.17
N ILE A 23 -9.12 -28.49 -1.22
CA ILE A 23 -7.77 -27.95 -1.27
C ILE A 23 -6.82 -28.91 -0.55
N LEU A 24 -5.80 -29.41 -1.25
CA LEU A 24 -4.88 -30.42 -0.72
C LEU A 24 -3.43 -29.94 -0.75
N LEU A 25 -2.70 -30.14 0.36
CA LEU A 25 -1.24 -30.08 0.36
C LEU A 25 -0.71 -31.42 -0.14
N ARG A 26 0.10 -31.40 -1.19
CA ARG A 26 0.63 -32.59 -1.84
C ARG A 26 2.13 -32.50 -1.99
N GLN A 27 2.77 -33.66 -2.02
CA GLN A 27 4.18 -33.80 -2.30
C GLN A 27 4.40 -34.63 -3.56
N SER A 28 5.10 -34.05 -4.52
CA SER A 28 5.60 -34.74 -5.71
C SER A 28 6.98 -35.31 -5.42
N TYR A 29 7.20 -36.58 -5.76
CA TYR A 29 8.47 -37.29 -5.61
C TYR A 29 8.72 -38.20 -6.82
N ARG A 30 9.97 -38.57 -7.06
CA ARG A 30 10.34 -39.55 -8.09
C ARG A 30 10.56 -40.92 -7.48
N GLU A 31 9.93 -41.92 -8.09
CA GLU A 31 10.14 -43.33 -7.81
C GLU A 31 10.61 -43.99 -9.11
N GLY A 32 11.93 -44.23 -9.20
CA GLY A 32 12.59 -44.62 -10.44
C GLY A 32 12.38 -43.59 -11.55
N LYS A 33 11.81 -44.03 -12.68
CA LYS A 33 11.53 -43.17 -13.86
C LYS A 33 10.19 -42.42 -13.78
N ARG A 34 9.37 -42.65 -12.75
CA ARG A 34 8.01 -42.09 -12.65
C ARG A 34 7.93 -41.02 -11.55
N VAL A 35 7.20 -39.93 -11.83
CA VAL A 35 6.81 -38.95 -10.82
C VAL A 35 5.50 -39.40 -10.19
N ARG A 36 5.44 -39.43 -8.87
CA ARG A 36 4.25 -39.75 -8.08
C ARG A 36 3.89 -38.58 -7.18
N LYS A 37 2.62 -38.49 -6.81
CA LYS A 37 2.09 -37.50 -5.86
C LYS A 37 1.54 -38.22 -4.64
N ARG A 38 1.88 -37.78 -3.44
CA ARG A 38 1.19 -38.19 -2.20
C ARG A 38 0.49 -37.00 -1.55
N THR A 39 -0.69 -37.23 -0.97
CA THR A 39 -1.41 -36.24 -0.17
C THR A 39 -0.76 -36.15 1.20
N LEU A 40 -0.45 -34.95 1.67
CA LEU A 40 0.09 -34.71 3.01
C LEU A 40 -0.99 -34.20 3.97
N ALA A 41 -1.85 -33.29 3.50
CA ALA A 41 -2.92 -32.71 4.32
C ALA A 41 -4.09 -32.20 3.46
N ASN A 42 -5.27 -32.12 4.07
CA ASN A 42 -6.42 -31.41 3.53
C ASN A 42 -6.45 -30.01 4.16
N LEU A 43 -6.41 -28.96 3.32
CA LEU A 43 -6.38 -27.56 3.70
C LEU A 43 -7.72 -26.84 3.47
N THR A 44 -8.78 -27.57 3.08
CA THR A 44 -10.07 -26.98 2.67
C THR A 44 -10.72 -26.13 3.77
N SER A 45 -10.46 -26.42 5.04
CA SER A 45 -10.99 -25.66 6.17
C SER A 45 -10.21 -24.38 6.49
N LEU A 46 -9.07 -24.13 5.84
CA LEU A 46 -8.30 -22.91 6.05
C LEU A 46 -8.94 -21.72 5.32
N PRO A 47 -8.81 -20.50 5.85
CA PRO A 47 -9.17 -19.29 5.13
C PRO A 47 -8.45 -19.18 3.78
N PRO A 48 -9.08 -18.60 2.74
CA PRO A 48 -8.47 -18.42 1.42
C PRO A 48 -7.10 -17.72 1.45
N GLU A 49 -6.92 -16.75 2.35
CA GLU A 49 -5.69 -15.97 2.50
C GLU A 49 -4.54 -16.83 3.01
N ALA A 50 -4.82 -17.74 3.94
CA ALA A 50 -3.83 -18.70 4.44
C ALA A 50 -3.41 -19.69 3.36
N ILE A 51 -4.36 -20.16 2.54
CA ILE A 51 -4.09 -21.03 1.39
C ILE A 51 -3.17 -20.32 0.38
N GLU A 52 -3.44 -19.05 0.10
CA GLU A 52 -2.61 -18.27 -0.83
C GLU A 52 -1.21 -18.02 -0.26
N ALA A 53 -1.09 -17.70 1.03
CA ALA A 53 0.21 -17.57 1.69
C ALA A 53 1.04 -18.85 1.57
N ILE A 54 0.44 -20.02 1.84
CA ILE A 54 1.12 -21.33 1.69
C ILE A 54 1.56 -21.54 0.23
N LYS A 55 0.71 -21.25 -0.76
CA LYS A 55 1.08 -21.36 -2.19
C LYS A 55 2.30 -20.52 -2.53
N ARG A 56 2.29 -19.24 -2.12
CA ARG A 56 3.38 -18.28 -2.38
C ARG A 56 4.68 -18.74 -1.72
N THR A 57 4.63 -19.13 -0.45
CA THR A 57 5.81 -19.64 0.26
C THR A 57 6.35 -20.93 -0.36
N LEU A 58 5.49 -21.85 -0.81
CA LEU A 58 5.92 -23.07 -1.51
C LEU A 58 6.54 -22.80 -2.89
N ARG A 59 6.19 -21.68 -3.54
CA ARG A 59 6.88 -21.21 -4.77
C ARG A 59 8.23 -20.54 -4.49
N GLY A 60 8.62 -20.38 -3.22
CA GLY A 60 9.86 -19.71 -2.81
C GLY A 60 9.71 -18.19 -2.65
N GLU A 61 8.50 -17.65 -2.65
CA GLU A 61 8.29 -16.22 -2.38
C GLU A 61 8.55 -15.92 -0.89
N LYS A 62 9.34 -14.87 -0.63
CA LYS A 62 9.56 -14.37 0.73
C LYS A 62 8.38 -13.49 1.14
N LEU A 63 7.66 -13.91 2.17
CA LEU A 63 6.61 -13.10 2.80
C LEU A 63 7.21 -12.35 3.99
N VAL A 64 6.89 -11.06 4.12
CA VAL A 64 7.27 -10.21 5.26
C VAL A 64 6.01 -9.64 5.89
N SER A 65 6.05 -9.40 7.20
CA SER A 65 4.96 -8.69 7.87
C SER A 65 4.91 -7.23 7.39
N CYS A 66 3.72 -6.63 7.36
CA CYS A 66 3.57 -5.22 6.99
C CYS A 66 4.42 -4.31 7.90
N ASP A 67 4.50 -4.62 9.19
CA ASP A 67 5.30 -3.88 10.17
C ASP A 67 6.81 -3.94 9.91
N GLN A 68 7.28 -4.97 9.21
CA GLN A 68 8.68 -5.10 8.77
C GLN A 68 8.89 -4.58 7.34
N ALA A 69 7.83 -4.40 6.57
CA ALA A 69 7.90 -3.96 5.18
C ALA A 69 8.09 -2.45 5.05
N PHE A 70 7.61 -1.68 6.04
CA PHE A 70 7.65 -0.23 6.01
C PHE A 70 8.30 0.34 7.27
N ALA A 71 9.06 1.41 7.09
CA ALA A 71 9.58 2.23 8.18
C ALA A 71 9.12 3.67 7.99
N ILE A 72 8.85 4.38 9.09
CA ILE A 72 8.53 5.80 9.04
C ILE A 72 9.84 6.56 8.80
N GLU A 73 10.01 7.12 7.61
CA GLU A 73 11.22 7.90 7.27
C GLU A 73 11.20 9.31 7.88
N ARG A 74 10.02 9.92 7.97
CA ARG A 74 9.82 11.26 8.55
C ARG A 74 8.38 11.46 9.01
N SER A 75 8.19 12.38 9.95
CA SER A 75 6.86 12.89 10.33
C SER A 75 6.84 14.39 10.12
N ILE A 76 5.86 14.87 9.35
CA ILE A 76 5.68 16.30 9.06
C ILE A 76 4.31 16.78 9.57
N PRO A 77 4.19 18.01 10.08
CA PRO A 77 2.93 18.58 10.51
C PRO A 77 1.87 18.60 9.39
N HIS A 78 0.71 18.00 9.65
CA HIS A 78 -0.40 17.89 8.69
C HIS A 78 -1.75 18.33 9.28
N GLY A 79 -2.02 18.06 10.56
CA GLY A 79 -3.35 18.26 11.15
C GLY A 79 -3.88 19.70 11.01
N HIS A 80 -3.04 20.68 11.33
CA HIS A 80 -3.35 22.11 11.17
C HIS A 80 -3.52 22.53 9.69
N VAL A 81 -2.73 21.99 8.75
CA VAL A 81 -2.89 22.22 7.30
C VAL A 81 -4.27 21.74 6.86
N LYS A 82 -4.63 20.51 7.24
CA LYS A 82 -5.92 19.91 6.90
C LYS A 82 -7.10 20.72 7.47
N ALA A 83 -6.98 21.22 8.70
CA ALA A 83 -7.99 22.07 9.32
C ALA A 83 -8.21 23.38 8.55
N VAL A 84 -7.12 24.06 8.18
CA VAL A 84 -7.18 25.32 7.41
C VAL A 84 -7.73 25.08 6.01
N LEU A 85 -7.17 24.13 5.24
CA LEU A 85 -7.62 23.85 3.87
C LEU A 85 -9.06 23.33 3.83
N GLY A 86 -9.44 22.50 4.81
CA GLY A 86 -10.82 22.04 4.95
C GLY A 86 -11.79 23.19 5.21
N THR A 87 -11.39 24.16 6.04
CA THR A 87 -12.20 25.36 6.31
C THR A 87 -12.34 26.24 5.07
N ILE A 88 -11.24 26.50 4.35
CA ILE A 88 -11.23 27.26 3.08
C ILE A 88 -12.23 26.67 2.08
N ARG A 89 -12.20 25.33 1.89
CA ARG A 89 -13.14 24.62 1.01
C ARG A 89 -14.58 24.72 1.52
N LYS A 90 -14.79 24.58 2.83
CA LYS A 90 -16.13 24.64 3.45
C LYS A 90 -16.80 26.01 3.26
N ILE A 91 -16.04 27.09 3.33
CA ILE A 91 -16.56 28.45 3.10
C ILE A 91 -16.55 28.86 1.62
N GLY A 92 -16.04 28.01 0.73
CA GLY A 92 -15.97 28.25 -0.71
C GLY A 92 -14.94 29.31 -1.14
N LEU A 93 -13.98 29.66 -0.28
CA LEU A 93 -13.02 30.72 -0.58
C LEU A 93 -12.16 30.41 -1.81
N ASP A 94 -11.77 29.14 -2.00
CA ASP A 94 -11.05 28.69 -3.19
C ASP A 94 -11.86 28.94 -4.47
N THR A 95 -13.17 28.67 -4.44
CA THR A 95 -14.06 28.91 -5.59
C THR A 95 -14.31 30.38 -5.89
N ILE A 96 -14.25 31.24 -4.86
CA ILE A 96 -14.30 32.70 -5.02
C ILE A 96 -13.02 33.21 -5.70
N ILE A 97 -11.85 32.67 -5.34
CA ILE A 97 -10.57 33.02 -5.98
C ILE A 97 -10.60 32.63 -7.45
N ALA A 98 -11.01 31.39 -7.76
CA ALA A 98 -11.29 30.96 -9.12
C ALA A 98 -12.25 29.78 -9.14
N SER A 99 -13.26 29.86 -10.01
CA SER A 99 -14.32 28.85 -10.15
C SER A 99 -13.80 27.46 -10.54
N ARG A 100 -12.68 27.40 -11.27
CA ARG A 100 -11.98 26.16 -11.64
C ARG A 100 -10.63 26.08 -10.96
N ARG A 101 -10.20 24.86 -10.64
CA ARG A 101 -8.85 24.61 -10.14
C ARG A 101 -7.81 24.99 -11.19
N SER A 102 -6.82 25.75 -10.76
CA SER A 102 -5.67 26.16 -11.54
C SER A 102 -4.47 26.32 -10.62
N ARG A 103 -3.26 26.29 -11.19
CA ARG A 103 -2.02 26.51 -10.44
C ARG A 103 -2.04 27.84 -9.69
N GLN A 104 -2.53 28.90 -10.33
CA GLN A 104 -2.61 30.24 -9.74
C GLN A 104 -3.55 30.26 -8.54
N ARG A 105 -4.70 29.57 -8.63
CA ARG A 105 -5.63 29.44 -7.51
C ARG A 105 -4.96 28.73 -6.34
N ASP A 106 -4.28 27.62 -6.62
CA ASP A 106 -3.64 26.81 -5.58
C ASP A 106 -2.47 27.57 -4.92
N LEU A 107 -1.70 28.37 -5.67
CA LEU A 107 -0.69 29.28 -5.13
C LEU A 107 -1.31 30.34 -4.19
N VAL A 108 -2.43 30.94 -4.57
CA VAL A 108 -3.12 31.93 -3.73
C VAL A 108 -3.66 31.28 -2.46
N VAL A 109 -4.28 30.10 -2.58
CA VAL A 109 -4.76 29.33 -1.42
C VAL A 109 -3.60 28.96 -0.50
N ALA A 110 -2.45 28.55 -1.04
CA ALA A 110 -1.25 28.26 -0.26
C ALA A 110 -0.73 29.50 0.48
N MET A 111 -0.67 30.66 -0.18
CA MET A 111 -0.28 31.92 0.46
C MET A 111 -1.22 32.31 1.61
N ILE A 112 -2.53 32.13 1.42
CA ILE A 112 -3.53 32.41 2.46
C ILE A 112 -3.38 31.42 3.62
N ALA A 113 -3.28 30.12 3.32
CA ALA A 113 -3.16 29.08 4.33
C ALA A 113 -1.88 29.25 5.16
N GLU A 114 -0.74 29.51 4.53
CA GLU A 114 0.53 29.73 5.21
C GLU A 114 0.49 30.94 6.14
N ARG A 115 -0.19 32.01 5.72
CA ARG A 115 -0.39 33.19 6.57
C ARG A 115 -1.15 32.85 7.85
N LEU A 116 -2.11 31.93 7.78
CA LEU A 116 -2.87 31.46 8.94
C LEU A 116 -2.07 30.46 9.80
N LEU A 117 -1.19 29.67 9.20
CA LEU A 117 -0.40 28.66 9.90
C LEU A 117 0.80 29.27 10.65
N HIS A 118 1.58 30.13 9.99
CA HIS A 118 2.87 30.60 10.51
C HIS A 118 3.04 32.13 10.53
N GLY A 119 2.13 32.91 9.94
CA GLY A 119 2.08 34.37 10.14
C GLY A 119 3.38 35.13 9.81
N CYS A 120 4.17 34.69 8.83
CA CYS A 120 5.54 35.17 8.62
C CYS A 120 5.69 36.29 7.55
N SER A 121 6.93 36.75 7.35
CA SER A 121 7.28 37.70 6.27
C SER A 121 7.11 37.06 4.88
N LYS A 122 6.99 37.90 3.84
CA LYS A 122 6.81 37.42 2.45
C LYS A 122 7.94 36.48 2.00
N LEU A 123 9.19 36.85 2.29
CA LEU A 123 10.38 36.07 1.92
C LEU A 123 10.52 34.75 2.70
N ALA A 124 9.87 34.63 3.86
CA ALA A 124 9.90 33.41 4.66
C ALA A 124 8.80 32.42 4.27
N SER A 125 7.77 32.86 3.55
CA SER A 125 6.54 32.10 3.30
C SER A 125 6.81 30.80 2.54
N THR A 126 7.50 30.86 1.41
CA THR A 126 7.78 29.68 0.56
C THR A 126 8.76 28.71 1.21
N ARG A 127 9.73 29.22 1.99
CA ARG A 127 10.62 28.37 2.80
C ARG A 127 9.85 27.53 3.82
N LEU A 128 8.85 28.11 4.47
CA LEU A 128 8.06 27.43 5.49
C LEU A 128 7.02 26.46 4.92
N TRP A 129 6.64 26.59 3.64
CA TRP A 129 5.75 25.63 2.99
C TRP A 129 6.30 24.19 3.01
N HIS A 130 7.62 24.04 3.07
CA HIS A 130 8.31 22.74 3.15
C HIS A 130 8.43 22.20 4.58
N SER A 131 8.03 22.98 5.59
CA SER A 131 8.02 22.55 6.99
C SER A 131 6.73 21.82 7.39
N THR A 132 5.70 21.83 6.52
CA THR A 132 4.41 21.15 6.69
C THR A 132 4.02 20.43 5.40
N THR A 133 2.86 19.77 5.38
CA THR A 133 2.32 19.18 4.13
C THR A 133 1.68 20.19 3.19
N LEU A 134 1.68 21.50 3.50
CA LEU A 134 0.90 22.50 2.76
C LEU A 134 1.22 22.54 1.25
N ALA A 135 2.49 22.62 0.90
CA ALA A 135 2.88 22.67 -0.51
C ALA A 135 2.50 21.40 -1.27
N GLU A 136 2.55 20.24 -0.61
CA GLU A 136 2.18 18.96 -1.22
C GLU A 136 0.68 18.85 -1.48
N GLU A 137 -0.14 19.21 -0.49
CA GLU A 137 -1.61 19.22 -0.59
C GLU A 137 -2.14 20.08 -1.74
N LEU A 138 -1.41 21.14 -2.09
CA LEU A 138 -1.78 22.07 -3.15
C LEU A 138 -0.93 21.90 -4.43
N SER A 139 0.02 20.96 -4.45
CA SER A 139 0.89 20.70 -5.60
C SER A 139 1.69 21.93 -6.05
N VAL A 140 2.24 22.68 -5.08
CA VAL A 140 3.01 23.93 -5.29
C VAL A 140 4.39 23.88 -4.63
N GLN A 141 4.98 22.69 -4.54
CA GLN A 141 6.31 22.47 -3.95
C GLN A 141 7.45 23.15 -4.72
N ASP A 142 7.22 23.56 -5.96
CA ASP A 142 8.17 24.21 -6.85
C ASP A 142 8.03 25.75 -6.84
N ALA A 143 7.29 26.30 -5.88
CA ALA A 143 7.08 27.73 -5.76
C ALA A 143 8.15 28.40 -4.87
N ASP A 144 8.74 29.49 -5.38
CA ASP A 144 9.78 30.30 -4.72
C ASP A 144 9.26 31.60 -4.11
#